data_AF-A0A961MQI4-F1
#
_entry.id   AF-A0A961MQI4-F1
#
_cell.length_a   1.000
_cell.length_b   1.000
_cell.length_c   1.000
_cell.angle_alpha   90.00
_cell.angle_beta   90.00
_cell.angle_gamma   90.00
#
_symmetry.space_group_name_H-M   'P 1'
#
loop_
_entity.id
_entity.type
_entity.pdbx_description
1 polymer ?
#
loop_
_entity_poly.entity_id
_entity_poly.type
_entity_poly.pdbx_seq_one_letter_code
_entity_poly.pdbx_strand_id
1 'polypeptide(L)'
;FDPRAAAQDPATSIDLPPEADIAGLKRRATLAPVYLLESDGELKVIVLPVEGAGYQSTIRAYLALEADLNTIAALTIYEQGDTPGLGARITEPAWAALWPGKQIADETGEVV
;
A
#
# COMPACT_ATOMS: atom_id res chain seq x y z
N PHE A 1 15.94 -5.52 8.19
CA PHE A 1 14.58 -5.43 8.75
C PHE A 1 13.67 -6.16 7.78
N ASP A 2 12.91 -7.16 8.25
CA ASP A 2 11.93 -7.88 7.44
C ASP A 2 10.52 -7.50 7.94
N PRO A 3 9.72 -6.74 7.16
CA PRO A 3 8.41 -6.30 7.59
C PRO A 3 7.41 -7.46 7.78
N ARG A 4 7.58 -8.58 7.07
CA ARG A 4 6.66 -9.73 7.17
C ARG A 4 6.87 -10.47 8.48
N ALA A 5 8.13 -10.73 8.83
CA ALA A 5 8.48 -11.31 10.12
C ALA A 5 8.04 -10.38 11.26
N ALA A 6 8.23 -9.06 11.11
CA ALA A 6 7.84 -8.09 12.12
C ALA A 6 6.31 -8.06 12.38
N ALA A 7 5.48 -8.19 11.34
CA ALA A 7 4.02 -8.26 11.50
C ALA A 7 3.55 -9.50 12.28
N GLN A 8 4.33 -10.59 12.27
CA GLN A 8 4.00 -11.84 12.95
C GLN A 8 4.48 -11.89 14.41
N ASP A 9 5.42 -11.04 14.81
CA ASP A 9 6.02 -11.06 16.16
C ASP A 9 5.31 -10.05 17.10
N PRO A 10 4.68 -10.51 18.20
CA PRO A 10 4.05 -9.64 19.21
C PRO A 10 4.94 -8.51 19.75
N ALA A 11 6.27 -8.67 19.74
CA ALA A 11 7.19 -7.64 20.19
C ALA A 11 7.38 -6.49 19.19
N THR A 12 7.05 -6.69 17.91
CA THR A 12 7.29 -5.71 16.84
C THR A 12 6.04 -5.36 16.04
N SER A 13 4.87 -5.69 16.59
CA SER A 13 3.59 -5.53 15.92
C SER A 13 2.44 -5.42 16.92
N ILE A 14 1.38 -4.74 16.49
CA ILE A 14 0.15 -4.52 17.24
C ILE A 14 -1.01 -5.33 16.64
N ASP A 15 -1.91 -5.79 17.49
CA ASP A 15 -3.21 -6.33 17.07
C ASP A 15 -4.13 -5.19 16.67
N LEU A 16 -4.85 -5.37 15.56
CA LEU A 16 -5.82 -4.41 15.06
C LEU A 16 -7.21 -4.79 15.59
N PRO A 17 -7.91 -3.88 16.30
CA PRO A 17 -9.30 -4.13 16.64
C PRO A 17 -10.16 -4.15 15.34
N PRO A 18 -11.31 -4.83 15.32
CA PRO A 18 -12.12 -5.02 14.11
C PRO A 18 -12.46 -3.72 13.36
N GLU A 19 -12.72 -2.62 14.09
CA GLU A 19 -13.02 -1.31 13.54
C GLU A 19 -11.81 -0.63 12.86
N ALA A 20 -10.59 -1.00 13.24
CA ALA A 20 -9.36 -0.49 12.62
C ALA A 20 -8.78 -1.46 11.58
N ASP A 21 -9.24 -2.72 11.56
CA ASP A 21 -8.79 -3.78 10.63
C ASP A 21 -9.52 -3.72 9.29
N ILE A 22 -9.60 -2.53 8.69
CA ILE A 22 -10.30 -2.28 7.41
C ILE A 22 -9.72 -3.10 6.24
N ALA A 23 -8.45 -3.48 6.34
CA ALA A 23 -7.72 -4.25 5.33
C ALA A 23 -7.63 -5.76 5.67
N GLY A 24 -8.24 -6.22 6.77
CA GLY A 24 -8.29 -7.64 7.13
C GLY A 24 -6.93 -8.28 7.48
N LEU A 25 -5.98 -7.50 7.99
CA LEU A 25 -4.63 -7.91 8.33
C LEU A 25 -4.52 -8.57 9.70
N LYS A 26 -5.46 -8.29 10.63
CA LYS A 26 -5.47 -8.72 12.04
C LYS A 26 -4.35 -8.11 12.90
N ARG A 27 -3.15 -7.99 12.35
CA ARG A 27 -1.97 -7.44 12.98
C ARG A 27 -1.21 -6.55 12.00
N ARG A 28 -0.51 -5.56 12.54
CA ARG A 28 0.36 -4.67 11.76
C ARG A 28 1.69 -4.49 12.45
N ALA A 29 2.79 -4.51 11.70
CA ALA A 29 4.10 -4.12 12.20
C ALA A 29 4.07 -2.67 12.73
N THR A 30 4.86 -2.38 13.76
CA THR A 30 5.01 -1.00 14.27
C THR A 30 5.89 -0.14 13.38
N LEU A 31 6.71 -0.76 12.52
CA LEU A 31 7.60 -0.11 11.58
C LEU A 31 7.37 -0.66 10.18
N ALA A 32 7.49 0.20 9.17
CA ALA A 32 7.46 -0.16 7.77
C ALA A 32 8.59 0.58 7.03
N PRO A 33 9.36 -0.11 6.17
CA PRO A 33 10.33 0.57 5.31
C PRO A 33 9.59 1.37 4.23
N VAL A 34 10.05 2.58 3.98
CA VAL A 34 9.59 3.42 2.87
C VAL A 34 10.77 3.78 1.99
N TYR A 35 10.51 4.12 0.73
CA TYR A 35 11.54 4.53 -0.21
C TYR A 35 11.27 5.96 -0.65
N LEU A 36 12.30 6.81 -0.60
CA LEU A 36 12.23 8.19 -1.02
C LEU A 36 13.03 8.35 -2.32
N LEU A 37 12.43 9.01 -3.30
CA LEU A 37 13.13 9.53 -4.46
C LEU A 37 13.27 11.04 -4.26
N GLU A 38 14.52 11.48 -4.13
CA GLU A 38 14.88 12.89 -3.98
C GLU A 38 15.71 13.34 -5.18
N SER A 39 15.51 14.58 -5.61
CA SER A 39 16.35 15.26 -6.60
C SER A 39 16.60 16.68 -6.13
N ASP A 40 17.86 17.13 -6.20
CA ASP A 40 18.26 18.49 -5.82
C ASP A 40 17.88 18.88 -4.38
N GLY A 41 17.83 17.89 -3.48
CA GLY A 41 17.43 18.08 -2.08
C GLY A 41 15.92 18.20 -1.85
N GLU A 42 15.11 17.97 -2.89
CA GLU A 42 13.64 17.97 -2.80
C GLU A 42 13.07 16.57 -2.98
N LEU A 43 12.09 16.21 -2.16
CA LEU A 43 11.27 15.02 -2.36
C LEU A 43 10.55 15.12 -3.70
N LYS A 44 10.62 14.05 -4.50
CA LYS A 44 9.86 13.90 -5.74
C LYS A 44 8.77 12.86 -5.59
N VAL A 45 9.10 11.71 -4.99
CA VAL A 45 8.18 10.61 -4.76
C VAL A 45 8.49 9.91 -3.45
N ILE A 46 7.46 9.53 -2.71
CA ILE A 46 7.56 8.54 -1.63
C ILE A 46 6.85 7.26 -2.05
N VAL A 47 7.47 6.11 -1.83
CA VAL A 47 6.91 4.79 -2.11
C VAL A 47 6.61 4.08 -0.79
N LEU A 48 5.34 3.76 -0.61
CA LEU A 48 4.77 3.12 0.56
C LEU A 48 4.42 1.66 0.23
N PRO A 49 4.93 0.66 0.98
CA PRO A 49 4.39 -0.67 0.91
C PRO A 49 2.99 -0.68 1.55
N VAL A 50 2.01 -1.21 0.83
CA VAL A 50 0.64 -1.39 1.31
C VAL A 50 0.20 -2.83 1.09
N GLU A 51 -0.62 -3.35 1.99
CA GLU A 51 -1.18 -4.69 1.87
C GLU A 51 -2.59 -4.76 2.41
N GLY A 52 -3.36 -5.72 1.90
CA GLY A 52 -4.73 -5.97 2.32
C GLY A 52 -5.21 -7.36 1.91
N ALA A 53 -6.23 -7.87 2.57
CA ALA A 53 -6.86 -9.12 2.22
C ALA A 53 -7.57 -9.02 0.87
N GLY A 54 -7.14 -9.83 -0.09
CA GLY A 54 -7.91 -10.16 -1.29
C GLY A 54 -8.90 -11.29 -1.03
N TYR A 55 -9.45 -11.90 -2.09
CA TYR A 55 -10.41 -12.98 -1.91
C TYR A 55 -9.75 -14.30 -1.51
N GLN A 56 -8.61 -14.63 -2.12
CA GLN A 56 -7.90 -15.90 -1.89
C GLN A 56 -6.55 -15.71 -1.18
N SER A 57 -6.02 -14.49 -1.15
CA SER A 57 -4.66 -14.20 -0.71
C SER A 57 -4.51 -12.79 -0.16
N THR A 58 -3.42 -12.49 0.54
CA THR A 58 -3.03 -11.10 0.79
C THR A 58 -2.52 -10.48 -0.51
N ILE A 59 -3.06 -9.33 -0.87
CA ILE A 59 -2.59 -8.49 -1.96
C ILE A 59 -1.55 -7.53 -1.39
N ARG A 60 -0.40 -7.41 -2.06
CA ARG A 60 0.66 -6.48 -1.69
C ARG A 60 1.02 -5.58 -2.85
N ALA A 61 1.17 -4.30 -2.54
CA ALA A 61 1.42 -3.28 -3.53
C ALA A 61 2.44 -2.25 -3.04
N TYR A 62 2.99 -1.52 -4.00
CA TYR A 62 3.67 -0.26 -3.76
C TYR A 62 2.76 0.87 -4.23
N LEU A 63 2.43 1.77 -3.31
CA LEU A 63 1.77 3.03 -3.58
C LEU A 63 2.83 4.13 -3.61
N ALA A 64 3.03 4.73 -4.77
CA ALA A 64 3.89 5.88 -4.95
C ALA A 64 3.04 7.16 -4.89
N LEU A 65 3.41 8.09 -4.02
CA LEU A 65 2.82 9.43 -3.92
C LEU A 65 3.81 10.46 -4.41
N GLU A 66 3.32 11.49 -5.09
CA GLU A 66 4.09 12.67 -5.47
C GLU A 66 4.53 13.47 -4.22
N ALA A 67 5.32 14.51 -4.45
CA ALA A 67 5.88 15.36 -3.39
C ALA A 67 4.81 16.05 -2.51
N ASP A 68 3.57 16.16 -2.99
CA ASP A 68 2.43 16.70 -2.24
C ASP A 68 1.86 15.73 -1.20
N LEU A 69 2.34 14.48 -1.18
CA LEU A 69 1.88 13.39 -0.31
C LEU A 69 0.38 13.06 -0.43
N ASN A 70 -0.24 13.44 -1.55
CA ASN A 70 -1.66 13.19 -1.82
C ASN A 70 -1.89 12.58 -3.21
N THR A 71 -1.20 13.11 -4.23
CA THR A 71 -1.38 12.67 -5.61
C THR A 71 -0.64 11.35 -5.83
N ILE A 72 -1.35 10.35 -6.37
CA ILE A 72 -0.78 9.05 -6.71
C ILE A 72 0.08 9.20 -7.96
N ALA A 73 1.37 8.91 -7.83
CA ALA A 73 2.29 8.77 -8.96
C ALA A 73 2.13 7.41 -9.64
N ALA A 74 1.97 6.34 -8.86
CA ALA A 74 1.72 4.99 -9.36
C ALA A 74 1.18 4.06 -8.26
N LEU A 75 0.43 3.03 -8.66
CA LEU A 75 0.14 1.86 -7.83
C LEU A 75 0.59 0.60 -8.58
N THR A 76 1.37 -0.26 -7.93
CA THR A 76 1.83 -1.53 -8.53
C THR A 76 1.61 -2.67 -7.57
N ILE A 77 0.81 -3.65 -7.98
CA ILE A 77 0.61 -4.91 -7.25
C ILE A 77 1.79 -5.84 -7.59
N TYR A 78 2.57 -6.24 -6.59
CA TYR A 78 3.76 -7.08 -6.79
C TYR A 78 3.60 -8.52 -6.25
N GLU A 79 2.63 -8.75 -5.36
CA GLU A 79 2.32 -10.09 -4.86
C GLU A 79 0.81 -10.22 -4.66
N GLN A 80 0.24 -11.28 -5.24
CA GLN A 80 -1.15 -11.69 -5.07
C GLN A 80 -1.29 -13.14 -5.54
N GLY A 81 -2.36 -13.81 -5.11
CA GLY A 81 -2.67 -15.20 -5.44
C GLY A 81 -4.15 -15.44 -5.78
N ASP A 82 -4.85 -14.40 -6.25
CA ASP A 82 -6.23 -14.52 -6.70
C ASP A 82 -6.33 -15.14 -8.10
N THR A 83 -7.54 -15.58 -8.46
CA THR A 83 -7.78 -16.36 -9.68
C THR A 83 -7.45 -15.57 -10.97
N PRO A 84 -6.63 -16.11 -11.89
CA PRO A 84 -6.35 -15.52 -13.19
C PRO A 84 -7.62 -15.20 -14.00
N GLY A 85 -7.67 -14.02 -14.61
CA GLY A 85 -8.84 -13.55 -15.37
C GLY A 85 -10.00 -13.00 -14.54
N LEU A 86 -9.91 -13.07 -13.20
CA LEU A 86 -10.87 -12.45 -12.27
C LEU A 86 -10.16 -11.43 -11.38
N GLY A 87 -9.72 -11.85 -10.18
CA GLY A 87 -9.07 -10.97 -9.20
C GLY A 87 -7.64 -10.57 -9.60
N ALA A 88 -6.90 -11.47 -10.26
CA ALA A 88 -5.52 -11.19 -10.68
C ALA A 88 -5.39 -10.06 -11.72
N ARG A 89 -6.51 -9.57 -12.28
CA ARG A 89 -6.52 -8.47 -13.26
C ARG A 89 -5.94 -7.16 -12.72
N ILE A 90 -5.85 -7.01 -11.39
CA ILE A 90 -5.19 -5.88 -10.73
C ILE A 90 -3.69 -5.77 -11.03
N THR A 91 -3.05 -6.81 -11.59
CA THR A 91 -1.66 -6.75 -12.04
C THR A 91 -1.52 -6.33 -13.52
N GLU A 92 -2.63 -6.11 -14.23
CA GLU A 92 -2.61 -5.75 -15.65
C GLU A 92 -2.18 -4.29 -15.85
N PRO A 93 -1.35 -3.97 -16.87
CA PRO A 93 -0.91 -2.60 -17.12
C PRO A 93 -2.04 -1.61 -17.32
N ALA A 94 -3.13 -2.04 -17.98
CA ALA A 94 -4.31 -1.20 -18.20
C ALA A 94 -5.01 -0.82 -16.90
N TRP A 95 -5.02 -1.71 -15.90
CA TRP A 95 -5.57 -1.42 -14.58
C TRP A 95 -4.63 -0.52 -13.77
N ALA A 96 -3.32 -0.80 -13.79
CA ALA A 96 -2.33 0.04 -13.12
C ALA A 96 -2.34 1.50 -13.64
N ALA A 97 -2.59 1.69 -14.94
CA ALA A 97 -2.70 3.00 -15.58
C ALA A 97 -3.92 3.82 -15.12
N LEU A 98 -4.87 3.24 -14.38
CA LEU A 98 -6.01 3.96 -13.82
C LEU A 98 -5.63 4.85 -12.63
N TRP A 99 -4.50 4.59 -11.97
CA TRP A 99 -4.16 5.17 -10.67
C TRP A 99 -3.45 6.53 -10.71
N PRO A 100 -2.50 6.79 -11.63
CA PRO A 100 -1.78 8.06 -11.65
C PRO A 100 -2.72 9.28 -11.73
N GLY A 101 -2.44 10.29 -10.91
CA GLY A 101 -3.21 11.54 -10.84
C GLY A 101 -4.44 11.51 -9.93
N LYS A 102 -4.80 10.36 -9.34
CA LYS A 102 -5.81 10.29 -8.28
C LYS A 102 -5.26 10.87 -6.97
N GLN A 103 -6.14 11.39 -6.12
CA GLN A 103 -5.79 11.88 -4.78
C GLN A 103 -6.30 10.89 -3.73
N ILE A 104 -5.52 10.70 -2.67
CA ILE A 104 -5.87 9.79 -1.55
C ILE A 104 -6.67 10.49 -0.45
N ALA A 105 -6.67 11.82 -0.41
CA ALA A 105 -7.38 12.61 0.57
C ALA A 105 -8.12 13.79 -0.08
N ASP A 106 -9.26 14.15 0.52
CA ASP A 106 -10.06 15.29 0.11
C ASP A 106 -9.49 16.63 0.61
N GLU A 107 -10.22 17.73 0.34
CA GLU A 107 -9.82 19.09 0.75
C GLU A 107 -9.75 19.27 2.28
N THR A 108 -10.43 18.42 3.05
CA THR A 108 -10.41 18.43 4.52
C THR A 108 -9.25 17.60 5.10
N GLY A 109 -8.58 16.81 4.25
CA GLY A 109 -7.55 15.87 4.64
C GLY A 109 -8.10 14.51 5.08
N GLU A 110 -9.40 14.25 4.86
CA GLU A 110 -9.98 12.93 5.07
C GLU A 110 -9.53 12.00 3.94
N VAL A 111 -9.02 10.82 4.28
CA VAL A 111 -8.60 9.81 3.31
C VAL A 111 -9.84 9.18 2.67
N VAL A 112 -9.93 9.21 1.34
CA VAL A 112 -11.11 8.81 0.54
C VAL A 112 -10.87 7.62 -0.37
#